data_AF-A0A7K3AKU1-F1
#
_entry.id   AF-A0A7K3AKU1-F1
#
_cell.length_a   1.000
_cell.length_b   1.000
_cell.length_c   1.000
_cell.angle_alpha   90.00
_cell.angle_beta   90.00
_cell.angle_gamma   90.00
#
_symmetry.space_group_name_H-M   'P 1'
#
loop_
_entity.id
_entity.type
_entity.pdbx_description
1 polymer ?
#
loop_
_entity_poly.entity_id
_entity_poly.type
_entity_poly.pdbx_seq_one_letter_code
_entity_poly.pdbx_strand_id
1 'polypeptide(L)'
;MTGDEAVRDGVRAGARAARRLAELGVCVLGPGLSDAEFDRIEAEYGIVFAADHRGFLAAGLPVDRAAPREEGESPRNPWPDWRDGDPELIRERLGRPVEELLFSVEHGWWPPGGRWGPRPADPAEAVAAARAALASVPTLIPLYSHRYLGAGTGLGAGTGSGTEAGVAHGRPVLSVVGADTIHYGRDLAEWVEQEFGDPDPGKRWPEPGAGARVPFWSDLAG
;
A
#
# COMPACT_ATOMS: atom_id res chain seq x y z
N MET A 1 15.77 -11.53 -16.99
CA MET A 1 14.79 -10.45 -17.15
C MET A 1 15.53 -9.13 -16.99
N THR A 2 15.40 -8.20 -17.94
CA THR A 2 15.98 -6.85 -17.80
C THR A 2 15.09 -5.99 -16.88
N GLY A 3 15.61 -4.90 -16.30
CA GLY A 3 14.81 -4.00 -15.45
C GLY A 3 13.54 -3.50 -16.16
N ASP A 4 13.68 -3.05 -17.40
CA ASP A 4 12.56 -2.57 -18.22
C ASP A 4 11.48 -3.63 -18.48
N GLU A 5 11.88 -4.90 -18.59
CA GLU A 5 10.96 -6.01 -18.79
C GLU A 5 10.14 -6.27 -17.52
N ALA A 6 10.78 -6.23 -16.35
CA ALA A 6 10.12 -6.37 -15.06
C ALA A 6 9.12 -5.22 -14.81
N VAL A 7 9.51 -3.97 -15.11
CA VAL A 7 8.59 -2.81 -15.03
C VAL A 7 7.38 -3.00 -15.93
N ARG A 8 7.60 -3.43 -17.19
CA ARG A 8 6.51 -3.71 -18.14
C ARG A 8 5.60 -4.83 -17.68
N ASP A 9 6.14 -5.88 -17.05
CA ASP A 9 5.35 -6.97 -16.46
C ASP A 9 4.51 -6.49 -15.27
N GLY A 10 5.08 -5.67 -14.40
CA GLY A 10 4.37 -5.03 -13.29
C GLY A 10 3.17 -4.21 -13.79
N VAL A 11 3.40 -3.31 -14.75
CA VAL A 11 2.33 -2.51 -15.37
C VAL A 11 1.22 -3.40 -15.94
N ARG A 12 1.57 -4.47 -16.66
CA ARG A 12 0.59 -5.43 -17.19
C ARG A 12 -0.18 -6.16 -16.09
N ALA A 13 0.48 -6.49 -14.97
CA ALA A 13 -0.16 -7.14 -13.83
C ALA A 13 -1.19 -6.23 -13.17
N GLY A 14 -0.83 -4.96 -12.92
CA GLY A 14 -1.76 -3.95 -12.42
C GLY A 14 -2.98 -3.76 -13.32
N ALA A 15 -2.76 -3.64 -14.63
CA ALA A 15 -3.84 -3.50 -15.60
C ALA A 15 -4.75 -4.75 -15.70
N ARG A 16 -4.25 -5.95 -15.38
CA ARG A 16 -5.11 -7.15 -15.24
C ARG A 16 -5.98 -7.05 -13.99
N ALA A 17 -5.43 -6.64 -12.86
CA ALA A 17 -6.19 -6.47 -11.62
C ALA A 17 -7.29 -5.40 -11.75
N ALA A 18 -7.01 -4.26 -12.40
CA ALA A 18 -8.00 -3.21 -12.64
C ALA A 18 -9.14 -3.69 -13.54
N ARG A 19 -8.84 -4.47 -14.59
CA ARG A 19 -9.87 -5.09 -15.43
C ARG A 19 -10.74 -6.05 -14.64
N ARG A 20 -10.14 -6.85 -13.77
CA ARG A 20 -10.89 -7.76 -12.90
C ARG A 20 -11.80 -7.01 -11.93
N LEU A 21 -11.34 -5.91 -11.33
CA LEU A 21 -12.17 -5.04 -10.50
C LEU A 21 -13.37 -4.46 -11.29
N ALA A 22 -13.15 -4.05 -12.54
CA ALA A 22 -14.21 -3.57 -13.42
C ALA A 22 -15.24 -4.65 -13.73
N GLU A 23 -14.81 -5.88 -14.00
CA GLU A 23 -15.69 -7.04 -14.25
C GLU A 23 -16.57 -7.38 -13.04
N LEU A 24 -16.06 -7.20 -11.82
CA LEU A 24 -16.83 -7.42 -10.59
C LEU A 24 -17.92 -6.36 -10.36
N GLY A 25 -17.80 -5.17 -10.98
CA GLY A 25 -18.83 -4.13 -10.90
C GLY A 25 -19.02 -3.51 -9.51
N VAL A 26 -18.07 -3.69 -8.60
CA VAL A 26 -18.14 -3.24 -7.20
C VAL A 26 -17.66 -1.79 -6.98
N CYS A 27 -17.08 -1.17 -8.01
CA CYS A 27 -16.42 0.12 -7.95
C CYS A 27 -16.85 1.03 -9.11
N VAL A 28 -17.05 2.32 -8.82
CA VAL A 28 -17.15 3.36 -9.84
C VAL A 28 -15.74 3.68 -10.33
N LEU A 29 -15.48 3.41 -11.61
CA LEU A 29 -14.21 3.67 -12.26
C LEU A 29 -14.31 4.89 -13.17
N GLY A 30 -13.46 5.88 -12.91
CA GLY A 30 -13.21 6.99 -13.83
C GLY A 30 -12.14 6.64 -14.87
N PRO A 31 -11.88 7.53 -15.85
CA PRO A 31 -10.74 7.40 -16.74
C PRO A 31 -9.45 7.21 -15.95
N GLY A 32 -8.59 6.30 -16.40
CA GLY A 32 -7.30 6.05 -15.75
C GLY A 32 -6.41 7.29 -15.72
N LEU A 33 -5.43 7.30 -14.82
CA LEU A 33 -4.45 8.37 -14.71
C LEU A 33 -3.48 8.34 -15.90
N SER A 34 -3.18 9.52 -16.44
CA SER A 34 -2.12 9.74 -17.42
C SER A 34 -0.75 9.87 -16.76
N ASP A 35 0.32 9.70 -17.54
CA ASP A 35 1.70 9.88 -17.03
C ASP A 35 1.92 11.27 -16.42
N ALA A 36 1.37 12.32 -17.03
CA ALA A 36 1.45 13.69 -16.50
C ALA A 36 0.71 13.85 -15.17
N GLU A 37 -0.40 13.13 -14.96
CA GLU A 37 -1.09 13.14 -13.67
C GLU A 37 -0.29 12.40 -12.61
N PHE A 38 0.29 11.25 -12.93
CA PHE A 38 1.18 10.56 -12.00
C PHE A 38 2.37 11.44 -11.60
N ASP A 39 3.05 12.08 -12.56
CA ASP A 39 4.21 12.94 -12.28
C ASP A 39 3.82 14.09 -11.35
N ARG A 40 2.63 14.68 -11.55
CA ARG A 40 2.08 15.72 -10.66
C ARG A 40 1.83 15.18 -9.26
N ILE A 41 1.15 14.03 -9.14
CA ILE A 41 0.79 13.43 -7.85
C ILE A 41 2.06 13.02 -7.08
N GLU A 42 3.00 12.37 -7.75
CA GLU A 42 4.28 11.95 -7.17
C GLU A 42 5.08 13.15 -6.66
N ALA A 43 5.12 14.25 -7.42
CA ALA A 43 5.76 15.50 -7.01
C ALA A 43 5.02 16.19 -5.84
N GLU A 44 3.69 16.19 -5.86
CA GLU A 44 2.85 16.85 -4.85
C GLU A 44 2.96 16.17 -3.47
N TYR A 45 3.00 14.84 -3.45
CA TYR A 45 2.98 14.05 -2.21
C TYR A 45 4.35 13.46 -1.84
N GLY A 46 5.38 13.63 -2.68
CA GLY A 46 6.72 13.10 -2.43
C GLY A 46 6.76 11.57 -2.41
N ILE A 47 5.94 10.92 -3.23
CA ILE A 47 5.83 9.47 -3.34
C ILE A 47 6.24 8.99 -4.74
N VAL A 48 6.48 7.69 -4.89
CA VAL A 48 6.63 7.05 -6.19
C VAL A 48 5.72 5.85 -6.23
N PHE A 49 4.82 5.78 -7.20
CA PHE A 49 3.96 4.62 -7.40
C PHE A 49 4.80 3.44 -7.92
N ALA A 50 4.53 2.25 -7.39
CA ALA A 50 5.08 1.03 -7.96
C ALA A 50 4.51 0.76 -9.35
N ALA A 51 5.26 0.03 -10.20
CA ALA A 51 4.88 -0.22 -11.59
C ALA A 51 3.50 -0.88 -11.74
N ASP A 52 3.17 -1.82 -10.88
CA ASP A 52 1.86 -2.47 -10.81
C ASP A 52 0.76 -1.51 -10.34
N HIS A 53 1.02 -0.67 -9.34
CA HIS A 53 0.08 0.36 -8.93
C HIS A 53 -0.19 1.37 -10.05
N ARG A 54 0.84 1.82 -10.77
CA ARG A 54 0.66 2.67 -11.97
C ARG A 54 -0.18 1.98 -13.02
N GLY A 55 0.12 0.72 -13.34
CA GLY A 55 -0.67 -0.07 -14.29
C GLY A 55 -2.14 -0.24 -13.89
N PHE A 56 -2.41 -0.37 -12.60
CA PHE A 56 -3.76 -0.44 -12.05
C PHE A 56 -4.52 0.89 -12.23
N LEU A 57 -3.95 2.00 -11.73
CA LEU A 57 -4.57 3.33 -11.77
C LEU A 57 -4.66 3.90 -13.21
N ALA A 58 -3.75 3.52 -14.10
CA ALA A 58 -3.78 3.92 -15.52
C ALA A 58 -4.85 3.16 -16.33
N ALA A 59 -5.20 1.95 -15.91
CA ALA A 59 -6.24 1.15 -16.58
C ALA A 59 -7.67 1.59 -16.21
N GLY A 60 -7.84 2.16 -15.01
CA GLY A 60 -9.09 2.77 -14.55
C GLY A 60 -8.90 3.28 -13.13
N LEU A 61 -9.34 4.51 -12.85
CA LEU A 61 -9.17 5.13 -11.54
C LEU A 61 -10.39 4.82 -10.65
N PRO A 62 -10.22 4.08 -9.54
CA PRO A 62 -11.29 3.93 -8.55
C PRO A 62 -11.60 5.27 -7.90
N VAL A 63 -12.86 5.71 -8.00
CA VAL A 63 -13.30 6.98 -7.42
C VAL A 63 -14.39 6.82 -6.39
N ASP A 64 -15.17 5.73 -6.40
CA ASP A 64 -16.14 5.42 -5.33
C ASP A 64 -16.56 3.93 -5.36
N ARG A 65 -17.33 3.50 -4.36
CA ARG A 65 -18.06 2.23 -4.38
C ARG A 65 -19.22 2.30 -5.37
N ALA A 66 -19.50 1.19 -6.05
CA ALA A 66 -20.68 1.09 -6.91
C ALA A 66 -21.97 0.86 -6.11
N ALA A 67 -21.90 0.08 -5.03
CA ALA A 67 -23.02 -0.17 -4.16
C ALA A 67 -23.32 1.06 -3.27
N PRO A 68 -24.61 1.37 -3.02
CA PRO A 68 -25.00 2.34 -2.00
C PRO A 68 -24.45 1.92 -0.64
N ARG A 69 -24.19 2.90 0.23
CA ARG A 69 -23.78 2.65 1.61
C ARG A 69 -24.90 1.95 2.36
N GLU A 70 -24.54 0.93 3.13
CA GLU A 70 -25.45 0.32 4.09
C GLU A 70 -25.57 1.19 5.35
N GLU A 71 -26.66 1.01 6.10
CA GLU A 71 -26.90 1.75 7.34
C GLU A 71 -25.84 1.39 8.39
N GLY A 72 -25.15 2.39 8.94
CA GLY A 72 -24.07 2.21 9.90
C GLY A 72 -22.67 2.09 9.28
N GLU A 73 -22.55 2.06 7.95
CA GLU A 73 -21.24 2.13 7.29
C GLU A 73 -20.58 3.51 7.47
N SER A 74 -19.24 3.50 7.46
CA SER A 74 -18.46 4.73 7.43
C SER A 74 -18.89 5.62 6.25
N PRO A 75 -19.11 6.93 6.46
CA PRO A 75 -19.42 7.83 5.37
C PRO A 75 -18.20 8.12 4.48
N ARG A 76 -17.00 7.69 4.90
CA ARG A 76 -15.77 7.91 4.12
C ARG A 76 -15.70 6.90 2.98
N ASN A 77 -15.50 7.43 1.77
CA ASN A 77 -15.12 6.63 0.62
C ASN A 77 -13.80 5.89 0.92
N PRO A 78 -13.73 4.56 0.76
CA PRO A 78 -12.49 3.82 0.98
C PRO A 78 -11.45 4.05 -0.11
N TRP A 79 -11.84 4.48 -1.31
CA TRP A 79 -10.91 4.71 -2.42
C TRP A 79 -10.18 6.05 -2.27
N PRO A 80 -8.86 6.09 -2.50
CA PRO A 80 -8.13 7.34 -2.69
C PRO A 80 -8.37 7.85 -4.11
N ASP A 81 -9.24 8.85 -4.25
CA ASP A 81 -9.36 9.58 -5.51
C ASP A 81 -8.13 10.48 -5.71
N TRP A 82 -7.16 9.98 -6.47
CA TRP A 82 -5.90 10.67 -6.73
C TRP A 82 -6.05 11.88 -7.68
N ARG A 83 -7.19 12.03 -8.37
CA ARG A 83 -7.43 13.12 -9.31
C ARG A 83 -8.13 14.28 -8.64
N ASP A 84 -9.27 14.01 -8.03
CA ASP A 84 -10.21 15.01 -7.52
C ASP A 84 -10.49 14.88 -6.01
N GLY A 85 -9.76 13.98 -5.32
CA GLY A 85 -9.88 13.80 -3.88
C GLY A 85 -9.36 14.98 -3.07
N ASP A 86 -9.90 15.12 -1.87
CA ASP A 86 -9.47 16.10 -0.87
C ASP A 86 -7.96 15.90 -0.55
N PRO A 87 -7.09 16.90 -0.81
CA PRO A 87 -5.65 16.79 -0.58
C PRO A 87 -5.29 16.53 0.88
N GLU A 88 -6.04 17.09 1.84
CA GLU A 88 -5.85 16.85 3.26
C GLU A 88 -6.16 15.40 3.61
N LEU A 89 -7.22 14.82 3.01
CA LEU A 89 -7.56 13.41 3.18
C LEU A 89 -6.51 12.48 2.55
N ILE A 90 -5.92 12.84 1.40
CA ILE A 90 -4.82 12.07 0.80
C ILE A 90 -3.58 12.09 1.71
N ARG A 91 -3.21 13.26 2.26
CA ARG A 91 -2.11 13.36 3.23
C ARG A 91 -2.40 12.57 4.51
N GLU A 92 -3.62 12.63 5.03
CA GLU A 92 -4.07 11.82 6.17
C GLU A 92 -3.87 10.32 5.87
N ARG A 93 -4.32 9.82 4.72
CA ARG A 93 -4.18 8.41 4.34
C ARG A 93 -2.73 7.97 4.16
N LEU A 94 -1.87 8.85 3.63
CA LEU A 94 -0.44 8.59 3.50
C LEU A 94 0.27 8.54 4.85
N GLY A 95 -0.12 9.40 5.80
CA GLY A 95 0.46 9.46 7.14
C GLY A 95 -0.06 8.38 8.09
N ARG A 96 -1.29 7.90 7.88
CA ARG A 96 -2.03 7.04 8.80
C ARG A 96 -1.25 5.81 9.29
N PRO A 97 -0.56 5.00 8.46
CA PRO A 97 0.20 3.85 8.97
C PRO A 97 1.24 4.21 10.03
N VAL A 98 1.93 5.34 9.86
CA VAL A 98 2.93 5.81 10.81
C VAL A 98 2.25 6.40 12.05
N GLU A 99 1.19 7.19 11.87
CA GLU A 99 0.45 7.81 12.97
C GLU A 99 -0.18 6.76 13.91
N GLU A 100 -0.83 5.75 13.35
CA GLU A 100 -1.45 4.67 14.12
C GLU A 100 -0.41 3.82 14.87
N LEU A 101 0.77 3.63 14.29
CA LEU A 101 1.86 2.94 14.95
C LEU A 101 2.46 3.77 16.10
N LEU A 102 2.65 5.08 15.90
CA LEU A 102 3.11 5.98 16.95
C LEU A 102 2.11 6.05 18.11
N PHE A 103 0.81 6.06 17.80
CA PHE A 103 -0.25 5.93 18.80
C PHE A 103 -0.11 4.61 19.58
N SER A 104 0.15 3.49 18.89
CA SER A 104 0.36 2.19 19.55
C SER A 104 1.59 2.22 20.48
N VAL A 105 2.68 2.88 20.07
CA VAL A 105 3.90 3.06 20.89
C VAL A 105 3.64 3.84 22.16
N GLU A 106 2.89 4.95 22.05
CA GLU A 106 2.45 5.75 23.19
C GLU A 106 1.69 4.89 24.21
N HIS A 107 0.90 3.93 23.72
CA HIS A 107 0.10 3.00 24.52
C HIS A 107 0.80 1.67 24.87
N GLY A 108 2.14 1.64 24.78
CA GLY A 108 2.95 0.56 25.33
C GLY A 108 3.38 -0.51 24.32
N TRP A 109 2.97 -0.41 23.06
CA TRP A 109 3.52 -1.28 22.02
C TRP A 109 5.00 -0.96 21.73
N TRP A 110 5.77 -1.97 21.39
CA TRP A 110 7.14 -1.84 20.89
C TRP A 110 7.44 -3.01 19.96
N PRO A 111 8.14 -2.81 18.84
CA PRO A 111 8.32 -3.88 17.86
C PRO A 111 9.16 -5.02 18.45
N PRO A 112 8.80 -6.28 18.14
CA PRO A 112 9.59 -7.43 18.53
C PRO A 112 10.94 -7.44 17.80
N GLY A 113 11.86 -8.30 18.25
CA GLY A 113 13.16 -8.50 17.60
C GLY A 113 14.22 -7.42 17.87
N GLY A 114 13.95 -6.46 18.77
CA GLY A 114 14.97 -5.53 19.27
C GLY A 114 15.49 -4.49 18.28
N ARG A 115 14.85 -4.36 17.11
CA ARG A 115 15.28 -3.47 16.01
C ARG A 115 15.29 -1.98 16.36
N TRP A 116 14.53 -1.55 17.37
CA TRP A 116 14.56 -0.18 17.90
C TRP A 116 15.35 -0.06 19.20
N GLY A 117 16.05 -1.12 19.61
CA GLY A 117 16.66 -1.21 20.93
C GLY A 117 15.61 -1.33 22.05
N PRO A 118 16.02 -1.14 23.31
CA PRO A 118 15.11 -1.18 24.46
C PRO A 118 14.12 -0.02 24.40
N ARG A 119 12.87 -0.28 24.76
CA ARG A 119 11.85 0.76 24.88
C ARG A 119 12.22 1.72 26.02
N PRO A 120 12.24 3.05 25.78
CA PRO A 120 12.34 4.04 26.86
C PRO A 120 11.20 3.87 27.89
N ALA A 121 11.49 4.23 29.15
CA ALA A 121 10.49 4.17 30.22
C ALA A 121 9.43 5.28 30.05
N ASP A 122 9.87 6.48 29.66
CA ASP A 122 8.99 7.61 29.38
C ASP A 122 8.26 7.44 28.03
N PRO A 123 6.91 7.55 27.99
CA PRO A 123 6.15 7.43 26.75
C PRO A 123 6.53 8.46 25.68
N ALA A 124 6.84 9.70 26.05
CA ALA A 124 7.19 10.74 25.09
C ALA A 124 8.56 10.46 24.45
N GLU A 125 9.54 9.99 25.24
CA GLU A 125 10.83 9.49 24.74
C GLU A 125 10.65 8.28 23.81
N ALA A 126 9.75 7.35 24.15
CA ALA A 126 9.47 6.19 23.30
C ALA A 126 8.88 6.59 21.93
N VAL A 127 7.91 7.53 21.92
CA VAL A 127 7.33 8.07 20.69
C VAL A 127 8.38 8.83 19.87
N ALA A 128 9.26 9.61 20.51
CA ALA A 128 10.34 10.31 19.82
C ALA A 128 11.33 9.34 19.15
N ALA A 129 11.73 8.29 19.86
CA ALA A 129 12.60 7.23 19.33
C ALA A 129 11.92 6.47 18.17
N ALA A 130 10.65 6.10 18.32
CA ALA A 130 9.89 5.45 17.25
C ALA A 130 9.77 6.34 16.02
N ARG A 131 9.48 7.64 16.18
CA ARG A 131 9.40 8.61 15.08
C ARG A 131 10.72 8.71 14.31
N ALA A 132 11.85 8.75 15.03
CA ALA A 132 13.16 8.75 14.40
C ALA A 132 13.42 7.47 13.59
N ALA A 133 13.04 6.31 14.12
CA ALA A 133 13.21 5.04 13.43
C ALA A 133 12.26 4.84 12.23
N LEU A 134 11.06 5.42 12.28
CA LEU A 134 10.07 5.37 11.20
C LEU A 134 10.37 6.34 10.06
N ALA A 135 11.22 7.35 10.28
CA ALA A 135 11.59 8.31 9.23
C ALA A 135 12.35 7.68 8.05
N SER A 136 12.99 6.52 8.25
CA SER A 136 13.70 5.77 7.20
C SER A 136 12.92 4.58 6.65
N VAL A 137 11.69 4.36 7.11
CA VAL A 137 10.87 3.23 6.70
C VAL A 137 10.21 3.53 5.34
N PRO A 138 10.06 2.54 4.43
CA PRO A 138 9.37 2.73 3.17
C PRO A 138 7.95 3.28 3.36
N THR A 139 7.61 4.35 2.62
CA THR A 139 6.26 4.89 2.59
C THR A 139 5.28 3.86 2.04
N LEU A 140 4.12 3.76 2.68
CA LEU A 140 2.99 2.99 2.20
C LEU A 140 2.04 3.91 1.43
N ILE A 141 1.64 3.49 0.23
CA ILE A 141 0.71 4.21 -0.62
C ILE A 141 -0.69 3.59 -0.43
N PRO A 142 -1.71 4.38 -0.07
CA PRO A 142 -3.05 3.87 0.13
C PRO A 142 -3.63 3.32 -1.17
N LEU A 143 -4.27 2.16 -1.06
CA LEU A 143 -4.93 1.46 -2.18
C LEU A 143 -6.45 1.47 -1.99
N TYR A 144 -6.92 1.04 -0.82
CA TYR A 144 -8.33 0.94 -0.47
C TYR A 144 -8.49 0.82 1.04
N SER A 145 -9.26 1.69 1.69
CA SER A 145 -9.46 1.64 3.15
C SER A 145 -8.12 1.60 3.89
N HIS A 146 -7.84 0.55 4.66
CA HIS A 146 -6.60 0.28 5.38
C HIS A 146 -5.65 -0.69 4.62
N ARG A 147 -5.80 -0.76 3.29
CA ARG A 147 -4.93 -1.53 2.38
C ARG A 147 -3.90 -0.61 1.74
N TYR A 148 -2.67 -1.09 1.65
CA TYR A 148 -1.54 -0.32 1.17
C TYR A 148 -0.60 -1.14 0.29
N LEU A 149 0.11 -0.44 -0.59
CA LEU A 149 1.26 -0.94 -1.33
C LEU A 149 2.52 -0.22 -0.88
N GLY A 150 3.67 -0.90 -0.85
CA GLY A 150 4.95 -0.22 -0.65
C GLY A 150 5.27 0.71 -1.83
N ALA A 151 5.74 1.92 -1.54
CA ALA A 151 6.18 2.88 -2.57
C ALA A 151 7.29 2.31 -3.46
N GLY A 152 7.27 2.68 -4.74
CA GLY A 152 8.29 2.37 -5.71
C GLY A 152 9.67 2.88 -5.27
N THR A 153 10.72 2.18 -5.67
CA THR A 153 12.08 2.70 -5.56
C THR A 153 12.31 3.57 -6.80
N GLY A 154 12.18 4.89 -6.67
CA GLY A 154 12.47 5.77 -7.81
C GLY A 154 13.85 5.48 -8.41
N LEU A 155 13.98 5.68 -9.73
CA LEU A 155 15.23 5.51 -10.51
C LEU A 155 16.44 6.36 -10.01
N GLY A 156 16.30 7.10 -8.91
CA GLY A 156 17.30 8.04 -8.39
C GLY A 156 17.71 7.88 -6.91
N ALA A 157 17.29 6.82 -6.20
CA ALA A 157 17.79 6.58 -4.84
C ALA A 157 19.14 5.83 -4.90
N GLY A 158 20.23 6.54 -4.57
CA GLY A 158 21.60 6.10 -4.73
C GLY A 158 21.95 4.77 -4.05
N THR A 159 22.72 3.97 -4.80
CA THR A 159 23.76 3.04 -4.31
C THR A 159 23.43 2.26 -3.04
N GLY A 160 22.43 1.39 -3.13
CA GLY A 160 22.28 0.24 -2.27
C GLY A 160 21.72 -0.90 -3.09
N SER A 161 22.59 -1.83 -3.51
CA SER A 161 22.26 -3.15 -4.07
C SER A 161 21.00 -3.17 -4.94
N GLY A 162 21.17 -2.86 -6.22
CA GLY A 162 20.09 -2.92 -7.20
C GLY A 162 19.31 -4.23 -7.10
N THR A 163 18.01 -4.12 -7.30
CA THR A 163 17.28 -4.85 -8.35
C THR A 163 15.79 -4.57 -8.18
N GLU A 164 15.25 -3.67 -9.01
CA GLU A 164 13.88 -3.88 -9.50
C GLU A 164 13.75 -5.24 -10.23
N ALA A 165 14.88 -5.85 -10.62
CA ALA A 165 14.96 -7.17 -11.24
C ALA A 165 14.48 -8.36 -10.37
N GLY A 166 13.94 -8.11 -9.17
CA GLY A 166 13.30 -9.12 -8.32
C GLY A 166 11.77 -9.15 -8.37
N VAL A 167 11.10 -8.09 -8.85
CA VAL A 167 9.62 -7.97 -8.70
C VAL A 167 8.88 -8.50 -9.93
N ALA A 168 9.20 -9.72 -10.35
CA ALA A 168 8.43 -10.41 -11.40
C ALA A 168 6.99 -10.77 -10.96
N HIS A 169 6.67 -10.63 -9.66
CA HIS A 169 5.44 -11.17 -9.05
C HIS A 169 4.48 -10.11 -8.48
N GLY A 170 4.64 -8.82 -8.82
CA GLY A 170 3.85 -7.75 -8.20
C GLY A 170 4.23 -7.52 -6.73
N ARG A 171 3.77 -6.39 -6.16
CA ARG A 171 3.99 -6.05 -4.75
C ARG A 171 2.84 -6.57 -3.89
N PRO A 172 3.11 -7.06 -2.67
CA PRO A 172 2.08 -7.50 -1.78
C PRO A 172 1.24 -6.32 -1.32
N VAL A 173 -0.05 -6.56 -1.22
CA VAL A 173 -0.99 -5.67 -0.56
C VAL A 173 -0.94 -5.97 0.92
N LEU A 174 -0.62 -4.94 1.70
CA LEU A 174 -0.61 -5.00 3.15
C LEU A 174 -1.92 -4.44 3.71
N SER A 175 -2.38 -5.02 4.79
CA SER A 175 -3.40 -4.44 5.64
C SER A 175 -2.74 -3.93 6.90
N VAL A 176 -2.91 -2.64 7.24
CA VAL A 176 -2.27 -2.03 8.41
C VAL A 176 -3.34 -1.34 9.26
N VAL A 177 -3.47 -1.76 10.52
CA VAL A 177 -4.38 -1.18 11.50
C VAL A 177 -3.66 -1.10 12.85
N GLY A 178 -3.35 0.11 13.33
CA GLY A 178 -2.57 0.24 14.56
C GLY A 178 -1.16 -0.32 14.40
N ALA A 179 -0.81 -1.24 15.29
CA ALA A 179 0.43 -2.01 15.22
C ALA A 179 0.26 -3.40 14.55
N ASP A 180 -0.96 -3.75 14.13
CA ASP A 180 -1.24 -4.99 13.43
C ASP A 180 -1.04 -4.78 11.93
N THR A 181 -0.19 -5.62 11.34
CA THR A 181 0.06 -5.64 9.90
C THR A 181 -0.13 -7.07 9.43
N ILE A 182 -0.78 -7.28 8.29
CA ILE A 182 -0.85 -8.60 7.67
C ILE A 182 -0.58 -8.50 6.16
N HIS A 183 -0.08 -9.58 5.58
CA HIS A 183 -0.10 -9.77 4.14
C HIS A 183 -1.53 -10.11 3.71
N TYR A 184 -2.19 -9.17 3.05
CA TYR A 184 -3.57 -9.34 2.61
C TYR A 184 -3.64 -9.95 1.20
N GLY A 185 -2.73 -9.57 0.31
CA GLY A 185 -2.57 -10.23 -1.01
C GLY A 185 -1.11 -10.26 -1.43
N ARG A 186 -0.70 -11.28 -2.17
CA ARG A 186 0.65 -11.39 -2.76
C ARG A 186 0.86 -10.38 -3.88
N ASP A 187 -0.22 -10.02 -4.56
CA ASP A 187 -0.27 -9.00 -5.59
C ASP A 187 -1.67 -8.33 -5.64
N LEU A 188 -1.81 -7.35 -6.52
CA LEU A 188 -3.08 -6.66 -6.76
C LEU A 188 -4.20 -7.57 -7.27
N ALA A 189 -3.89 -8.62 -8.04
CA ALA A 189 -4.92 -9.50 -8.59
C ALA A 189 -5.54 -10.36 -7.47
N GLU A 190 -4.70 -10.91 -6.60
CA GLU A 190 -5.15 -11.66 -5.45
C GLU A 190 -5.90 -10.78 -4.44
N TRP A 191 -5.42 -9.55 -4.20
CA TRP A 191 -6.16 -8.60 -3.37
C TRP A 191 -7.56 -8.31 -3.92
N VAL A 192 -7.72 -8.11 -5.23
CA VAL A 192 -9.05 -7.88 -5.83
C VAL A 192 -9.99 -9.06 -5.57
N GLU A 193 -9.53 -10.30 -5.75
CA GLU A 193 -10.36 -11.48 -5.46
C GLU A 193 -10.70 -11.60 -3.98
N GLN A 194 -9.76 -11.30 -3.08
CA GLN A 194 -10.00 -11.41 -1.64
C GLN A 194 -10.93 -10.32 -1.10
N GLU A 195 -10.79 -9.09 -1.59
CA GLU A 195 -11.55 -7.94 -1.10
C GLU A 195 -12.95 -7.90 -1.74
N PHE A 196 -13.10 -8.34 -2.99
CA PHE A 196 -14.33 -8.12 -3.78
C PHE A 196 -14.87 -9.35 -4.51
N GLY A 197 -14.13 -10.46 -4.54
CA GLY A 197 -14.59 -11.72 -5.12
C GLY A 197 -15.47 -12.51 -4.15
N ASP A 198 -15.87 -13.71 -4.58
CA ASP A 198 -16.52 -14.67 -3.67
C ASP A 198 -15.46 -15.31 -2.77
N PRO A 199 -15.51 -15.12 -1.44
CA PRO A 199 -14.54 -15.70 -0.54
C PRO A 199 -14.66 -17.23 -0.56
N ASP A 200 -13.58 -17.92 -0.90
CA ASP A 200 -13.46 -19.36 -0.69
C ASP A 200 -12.93 -19.60 0.74
N PRO A 201 -13.78 -20.04 1.69
CA PRO A 201 -13.38 -20.23 3.09
C PRO A 201 -12.35 -21.35 3.29
N GLY A 202 -12.12 -22.20 2.28
CA GLY A 202 -11.11 -23.25 2.30
C GLY A 202 -9.74 -22.81 1.76
N LYS A 203 -9.65 -21.61 1.18
CA LYS A 203 -8.45 -21.15 0.50
C LYS A 203 -7.44 -20.58 1.49
N ARG A 204 -6.44 -21.40 1.82
CA ARG A 204 -5.30 -20.99 2.63
C ARG A 204 -4.26 -20.36 1.71
N TRP A 205 -4.05 -19.06 1.85
CA TRP A 205 -3.15 -18.32 0.99
C TRP A 205 -1.71 -18.42 1.50
N PRO A 206 -0.74 -18.77 0.64
CA PRO A 206 0.64 -18.89 1.05
C PRO A 206 1.22 -17.52 1.41
N GLU A 207 2.09 -17.49 2.42
CA GLU A 207 2.92 -16.31 2.73
C GLU A 207 3.60 -15.79 1.46
N PRO A 208 3.70 -14.47 1.27
CA PRO A 208 4.41 -13.92 0.13
C PRO A 208 5.84 -14.46 0.08
N GLY A 209 6.31 -14.78 -1.13
CA GLY A 209 7.70 -15.18 -1.33
C GLY A 209 8.66 -14.11 -0.81
N ALA A 210 9.82 -14.50 -0.29
CA ALA A 210 10.77 -13.60 0.37
C ALA A 210 11.18 -12.35 -0.46
N GLY A 211 11.05 -12.39 -1.78
CA GLY A 211 11.34 -11.27 -2.69
C GLY A 211 10.23 -10.22 -2.85
N ALA A 212 9.04 -10.43 -2.26
CA ALA A 212 7.92 -9.49 -2.35
C ALA A 212 7.83 -8.53 -1.15
N ARG A 213 8.69 -8.67 -0.13
CA ARG A 213 8.51 -7.98 1.16
C ARG A 213 8.66 -6.47 1.05
N VAL A 214 7.86 -5.73 1.81
CA VAL A 214 8.07 -4.31 2.08
C VAL A 214 8.91 -4.20 3.35
N PRO A 215 10.15 -3.68 3.30
CA PRO A 215 11.02 -3.61 4.48
C PRO A 215 10.31 -2.97 5.68
N PHE A 216 10.58 -3.49 6.88
CA PHE A 216 9.89 -3.18 8.12
C PHE A 216 8.42 -3.63 8.19
N TRP A 217 7.56 -3.23 7.25
CA TRP A 217 6.13 -3.54 7.32
C TRP A 217 5.84 -5.03 7.21
N SER A 218 6.49 -5.72 6.28
CA SER A 218 6.39 -7.18 6.16
C SER A 218 7.05 -7.92 7.34
N ASP A 219 7.88 -7.28 8.16
CA ASP A 219 8.42 -7.87 9.40
C ASP A 219 7.40 -7.82 10.55
N LEU A 220 6.47 -6.85 10.52
CA LEU A 220 5.35 -6.79 11.45
C LEU A 220 4.25 -7.81 11.10
N ALA A 221 4.22 -8.28 9.85
CA ALA A 221 3.21 -9.18 9.31
C ALA A 221 3.38 -10.67 9.67
N GLY A 222 3.90 -10.97 10.87
CA GLY A 222 4.27 -12.31 11.32
C GLY A 222 3.31 -12.94 12.32
#